data_AF-A0A3S0XLN3-F1
#
_entry.id   AF-A0A3S0XLN3-F1
#
_cell.length_a   1.000
_cell.length_b   1.000
_cell.length_c   1.000
_cell.angle_alpha   90.00
_cell.angle_beta   90.00
_cell.angle_gamma   90.00
#
_symmetry.space_group_name_H-M   'P 1'
#
loop_
_entity.id
_entity.type
_entity.pdbx_description
1 polymer ?
#
loop_
_entity_poly.entity_id
_entity_poly.type
_entity_poly.pdbx_seq_one_letter_code
_entity_poly.pdbx_strand_id
1 'polypeptide(L)'
;MIPWFTTLPWVRYLNFKIKACFHTARFEKATRYYVIRLEQDLLGDWTLCVSNGRIKSRLGQSRIIAFEHFYDAFEHFCLMAKERHQRGYHPVSYDTEDFLYQTMVLLACSTEKPVTAQKRKAATHKKQVKSPSRPTPAVQYPLHSIQQMSLIF
;
A
#
# COMPACT_ATOMS: atom_id res chain seq x y z
N MET A 1 12.44 -37.97 -17.09
CA MET A 1 11.74 -38.43 -15.87
C MET A 1 10.48 -37.61 -15.71
N ILE A 2 9.30 -38.23 -15.72
CA ILE A 2 8.05 -37.53 -15.44
C ILE A 2 7.92 -37.46 -13.91
N PRO A 3 7.77 -36.27 -13.30
CA PRO A 3 7.66 -36.16 -11.84
C PRO A 3 6.47 -36.98 -11.33
N TRP A 4 6.66 -37.75 -10.26
CA TRP A 4 5.64 -38.71 -9.77
C TRP A 4 4.28 -38.06 -9.50
N PHE A 5 4.24 -36.78 -9.08
CA PHE A 5 3.00 -36.06 -8.80
C PHE A 5 2.20 -35.71 -10.06
N THR A 6 2.84 -35.64 -11.24
CA THR A 6 2.15 -35.39 -12.53
C THR A 6 1.50 -36.65 -13.11
N THR A 7 1.70 -37.81 -12.46
CA THR A 7 1.02 -39.06 -12.82
C THR A 7 -0.42 -39.12 -12.31
N LEU A 8 -0.78 -38.25 -11.35
CA LEU A 8 -2.15 -38.12 -10.86
C LEU A 8 -3.08 -37.64 -12.00
N PRO A 9 -4.17 -38.36 -12.31
CA PRO A 9 -5.05 -38.02 -13.44
C PRO A 9 -5.57 -36.59 -13.40
N TRP A 10 -5.83 -36.06 -12.19
CA TRP A 10 -6.37 -34.72 -12.03
C TRP A 10 -5.40 -33.60 -12.40
N VAL A 11 -4.09 -33.81 -12.25
CA VAL A 11 -3.06 -32.81 -12.58
C VAL A 11 -3.06 -32.50 -14.09
N ARG A 12 -3.48 -33.47 -14.91
CA ARG A 12 -3.62 -33.28 -16.37
C ARG A 12 -4.79 -32.37 -16.75
N TYR A 13 -5.72 -32.10 -15.83
CA TYR A 13 -6.83 -31.16 -16.07
C TYR A 13 -6.54 -29.73 -15.59
N LEU A 14 -5.35 -29.46 -15.03
CA LEU A 14 -4.96 -28.10 -14.68
C LEU A 14 -4.74 -27.26 -15.94
N ASN A 15 -5.48 -26.17 -16.06
CA ASN A 15 -5.32 -25.20 -17.13
C ASN A 15 -4.49 -24.01 -16.63
N PHE A 16 -3.27 -23.88 -17.13
CA PHE A 16 -2.38 -22.77 -16.79
C PHE A 16 -2.51 -21.57 -17.75
N LYS A 17 -3.51 -21.59 -18.65
CA LYS A 17 -3.79 -20.43 -19.50
C LYS A 17 -4.43 -19.33 -18.67
N ILE A 18 -3.90 -18.12 -18.82
CA ILE A 18 -4.50 -16.93 -18.22
C ILE A 18 -5.90 -16.76 -18.81
N LYS A 19 -6.90 -16.72 -17.93
CA LYS A 19 -8.29 -16.46 -18.28
C LYS A 19 -8.54 -14.97 -18.20
N ALA A 20 -9.17 -14.39 -19.23
CA ALA A 20 -9.71 -13.04 -19.15
C ALA A 20 -10.88 -13.03 -18.16
N CYS A 21 -10.64 -12.55 -16.94
CA CYS A 21 -11.60 -12.51 -15.84
C CYS A 21 -11.26 -11.37 -14.88
N PHE A 22 -12.12 -11.12 -13.89
CA PHE A 22 -11.84 -10.07 -12.92
C PHE A 22 -10.69 -10.46 -11.99
N HIS A 23 -9.96 -9.46 -11.51
CA HIS A 23 -8.94 -9.62 -10.48
C HIS A 23 -9.00 -8.48 -9.46
N THR A 24 -9.04 -8.79 -8.17
CA THR A 24 -8.98 -7.80 -7.10
C THR A 24 -7.83 -8.11 -6.17
N ALA A 25 -6.95 -7.13 -5.94
CA ALA A 25 -5.88 -7.22 -4.95
C ALA A 25 -5.97 -6.07 -3.95
N ARG A 26 -5.87 -6.40 -2.66
CA ARG A 26 -5.76 -5.44 -1.56
C ARG A 26 -4.38 -5.51 -0.93
N PHE A 27 -3.81 -4.34 -0.72
CA PHE A 27 -2.55 -4.16 -0.02
C PHE A 27 -2.71 -3.16 1.13
N GLU A 28 -1.97 -3.36 2.21
CA GLU A 28 -1.97 -2.47 3.36
C GLU A 28 -0.54 -2.08 3.79
N LYS A 29 -0.41 -0.89 4.39
CA LYS A 29 0.82 -0.40 4.99
C LYS A 29 0.49 0.54 6.14
N ALA A 30 0.83 0.14 7.37
CA ALA A 30 0.53 0.87 8.59
C ALA A 30 -0.97 1.26 8.67
N THR A 31 -1.32 2.53 8.41
CA THR A 31 -2.70 3.02 8.42
C THR A 31 -3.27 3.27 7.04
N ARG A 32 -2.60 2.84 5.97
CA ARG A 32 -3.00 3.09 4.57
C ARG A 32 -3.40 1.78 3.90
N TYR A 33 -4.38 1.88 2.99
CA TYR A 33 -4.76 0.79 2.09
C TYR A 33 -4.56 1.20 0.63
N TYR A 34 -4.42 0.21 -0.22
CA TYR A 34 -4.42 0.32 -1.67
C TYR A 34 -5.15 -0.89 -2.25
N VAL A 35 -6.14 -0.65 -3.12
CA VAL A 35 -6.92 -1.69 -3.79
C VAL A 35 -6.81 -1.47 -5.29
N ILE A 36 -6.56 -2.56 -6.01
CA ILE A 36 -6.56 -2.61 -7.48
C ILE A 36 -7.66 -3.60 -7.87
N ARG A 37 -8.58 -3.17 -8.74
CA ARG A 37 -9.64 -4.01 -9.32
C ARG A 37 -9.51 -3.95 -10.83
N LEU A 38 -9.32 -5.10 -11.46
CA LEU A 38 -9.43 -5.30 -12.89
C LEU A 38 -10.80 -5.91 -13.17
N GLU A 39 -11.64 -5.19 -13.88
CA GLU A 39 -13.02 -5.58 -14.17
C GLU A 39 -13.36 -5.21 -15.63
N GLN A 40 -14.20 -6.01 -16.27
CA GLN A 40 -14.73 -5.69 -17.60
C GLN A 40 -15.85 -4.64 -17.45
N ASP A 41 -15.87 -3.64 -18.32
CA ASP A 41 -16.94 -2.65 -18.32
C ASP A 41 -18.19 -3.13 -19.06
N LEU A 42 -19.20 -2.26 -19.14
CA LEU A 42 -20.48 -2.59 -19.78
C LEU A 42 -20.41 -2.70 -21.31
N LEU A 43 -19.33 -2.21 -21.93
CA LEU A 43 -19.12 -2.22 -23.38
C LEU A 43 -18.20 -3.36 -23.82
N GLY A 44 -17.60 -4.09 -22.88
CA GLY A 44 -16.73 -5.23 -23.13
C GLY A 44 -15.24 -4.89 -23.06
N ASP A 45 -14.88 -3.62 -22.87
CA ASP A 45 -13.53 -3.17 -22.61
C ASP A 45 -13.14 -3.45 -21.16
N TRP A 46 -11.88 -3.24 -20.81
CA TRP A 46 -11.33 -3.55 -19.49
C TRP A 46 -10.96 -2.28 -18.72
N THR A 47 -11.21 -2.29 -17.42
CA THR A 47 -10.90 -1.15 -16.56
C THR A 47 -10.10 -1.56 -15.34
N LEU A 48 -9.13 -0.71 -14.97
CA LEU A 48 -8.44 -0.77 -13.69
C LEU A 48 -8.97 0.32 -12.77
N CYS A 49 -9.76 -0.09 -11.78
CA CYS A 49 -10.19 0.76 -10.70
C CYS A 49 -9.19 0.67 -9.54
N VAL A 50 -8.53 1.80 -9.26
CA VAL A 50 -7.50 1.90 -8.22
C VAL A 50 -7.99 2.82 -7.13
N SER A 51 -8.13 2.29 -5.92
CA SER A 51 -8.57 3.06 -4.75
C SER A 51 -7.53 3.04 -3.64
N ASN A 52 -7.29 4.18 -3.01
CA ASN A 52 -6.35 4.29 -1.89
C ASN A 52 -6.84 5.26 -0.83
N GLY A 53 -6.30 5.14 0.38
CA GLY A 53 -6.72 6.01 1.46
C GLY A 53 -6.16 5.59 2.81
N ARG A 54 -6.64 6.26 3.86
CA ARG A 54 -6.38 5.84 5.23
C ARG A 54 -7.44 4.82 5.63
N ILE A 55 -7.02 3.74 6.29
CA ILE A 55 -7.91 2.70 6.82
C ILE A 55 -8.90 3.34 7.80
N LYS A 56 -10.18 2.97 7.70
CA LYS A 56 -11.30 3.53 8.48
C LYS A 56 -11.47 5.06 8.35
N SER A 57 -11.04 5.65 7.24
CA SER A 57 -11.30 7.06 6.93
C SER A 57 -12.39 7.20 5.86
N ARG A 58 -13.18 8.28 5.95
CA ARG A 58 -14.11 8.71 4.90
C ARG A 58 -13.40 9.36 3.71
N LEU A 59 -12.13 9.73 3.86
CA LEU A 59 -11.32 10.33 2.81
C LEU A 59 -10.46 9.26 2.13
N GLY A 60 -10.67 9.10 0.84
CA GLY A 60 -9.88 8.26 -0.06
C GLY A 60 -9.79 8.91 -1.43
N GLN A 61 -9.03 8.29 -2.33
CA GLN A 61 -8.97 8.66 -3.74
C GLN A 61 -9.22 7.41 -4.56
N SER A 62 -9.92 7.59 -5.68
CA SER A 62 -10.10 6.54 -6.68
C SER A 62 -9.78 7.09 -8.05
N ARG A 63 -9.21 6.26 -8.90
CA ARG A 63 -9.01 6.55 -10.32
C ARG A 63 -9.32 5.32 -11.14
N ILE A 64 -9.76 5.55 -12.37
CA ILE A 64 -10.09 4.50 -13.34
C ILE A 64 -9.15 4.68 -14.54
N ILE A 65 -8.64 3.57 -15.06
CA ILE A 65 -7.82 3.51 -16.28
C ILE A 65 -8.50 2.52 -17.22
N ALA A 66 -8.81 2.94 -18.43
CA ALA A 66 -9.46 2.11 -19.44
C ALA A 66 -8.43 1.46 -20.37
N PHE A 67 -8.74 0.25 -20.82
CA PHE A 67 -7.95 -0.59 -21.71
C PHE A 67 -8.90 -1.32 -22.67
N GLU A 68 -8.53 -1.43 -23.94
CA GLU A 68 -9.30 -2.20 -24.92
C GLU A 68 -9.17 -3.72 -24.67
N HIS A 69 -7.99 -4.18 -24.23
CA HIS A 69 -7.70 -5.59 -24.08
C HIS A 69 -7.40 -5.99 -22.63
N PHE A 70 -7.86 -7.19 -22.27
CA PHE A 70 -7.60 -7.80 -20.96
C PHE A 70 -6.10 -7.88 -20.65
N TYR A 71 -5.28 -8.33 -21.60
CA TYR A 71 -3.87 -8.62 -21.35
C TYR A 71 -3.08 -7.35 -21.00
N ASP A 72 -3.36 -6.23 -21.68
CA ASP A 72 -2.75 -4.93 -21.38
C ASP A 72 -3.14 -4.44 -19.98
N ALA A 73 -4.43 -4.57 -19.64
CA ALA A 73 -4.95 -4.23 -18.32
C ALA A 73 -4.35 -5.13 -17.22
N PHE A 74 -4.20 -6.42 -17.49
CA PHE A 74 -3.62 -7.38 -16.56
C PHE A 74 -2.12 -7.17 -16.35
N GLU A 75 -1.38 -6.81 -17.39
CA GLU A 75 0.02 -6.41 -17.24
C GLU A 75 0.13 -5.17 -16.35
N HIS A 76 -0.70 -4.16 -16.58
CA HIS A 76 -0.75 -2.97 -15.72
C HIS A 76 -1.16 -3.27 -14.28
N PHE A 77 -2.08 -4.20 -14.07
CA PHE A 77 -2.44 -4.72 -12.75
C PHE A 77 -1.21 -5.29 -12.04
N CYS A 78 -0.47 -6.17 -12.72
CA CYS A 78 0.73 -6.80 -12.18
C CYS A 78 1.83 -5.78 -11.85
N LEU A 79 2.03 -4.79 -12.73
CA LEU A 79 2.98 -3.70 -12.51
C LEU A 79 2.61 -2.89 -11.25
N MET A 80 1.34 -2.49 -11.11
CA MET A 80 0.89 -1.74 -9.94
C MET A 80 1.01 -2.56 -8.64
N ALA A 81 0.70 -3.86 -8.67
CA ALA A 81 0.89 -4.78 -7.54
C ALA A 81 2.38 -4.86 -7.13
N LYS A 82 3.27 -5.03 -8.11
CA LYS A 82 4.73 -5.04 -7.89
C LYS A 82 5.22 -3.74 -7.27
N GLU A 83 4.78 -2.60 -7.79
CA GLU A 83 5.13 -1.29 -7.22
C GLU A 83 4.66 -1.16 -5.77
N ARG A 84 3.47 -1.66 -5.42
CA ARG A 84 2.97 -1.60 -4.04
C ARG A 84 3.86 -2.41 -3.11
N HIS A 85 4.23 -3.62 -3.53
CA HIS A 85 5.16 -4.46 -2.78
C HIS A 85 6.52 -3.76 -2.57
N GLN A 86 7.10 -3.19 -3.63
CA GLN A 86 8.36 -2.42 -3.55
C GLN A 86 8.27 -1.20 -2.62
N ARG A 87 7.09 -0.59 -2.50
CA ARG A 87 6.83 0.53 -1.57
C ARG A 87 6.56 0.08 -0.13
N GLY A 88 6.68 -1.22 0.16
CA GLY A 88 6.50 -1.81 1.48
C GLY A 88 5.05 -1.96 1.90
N TYR A 89 4.12 -2.07 0.95
CA TYR A 89 2.79 -2.58 1.24
C TYR A 89 2.82 -4.11 1.22
N HIS A 90 2.08 -4.73 2.14
CA HIS A 90 1.90 -6.18 2.15
C HIS A 90 0.56 -6.55 1.51
N PRO A 91 0.49 -7.67 0.77
CA PRO A 91 -0.78 -8.21 0.28
C PRO A 91 -1.65 -8.64 1.46
N VAL A 92 -2.94 -8.33 1.40
CA VAL A 92 -3.94 -8.68 2.42
C VAL A 92 -4.99 -9.62 1.86
N SER A 93 -5.42 -9.41 0.61
CA SER A 93 -6.37 -10.29 -0.06
C SER A 93 -6.15 -10.27 -1.56
N TYR A 94 -6.46 -11.40 -2.20
CA TYR A 94 -6.50 -11.58 -3.64
C TYR A 94 -7.73 -12.39 -4.02
N ASP A 95 -8.51 -11.91 -4.99
CA ASP A 95 -9.77 -12.50 -5.41
C ASP A 95 -9.91 -12.48 -6.94
N THR A 96 -10.37 -13.60 -7.51
CA THR A 96 -10.59 -13.77 -8.96
C THR A 96 -11.53 -14.96 -9.21
N GLU A 97 -12.02 -15.14 -10.44
CA GLU A 97 -12.82 -16.31 -10.81
C GLU A 97 -12.01 -17.60 -10.92
N ASP A 98 -10.72 -17.48 -11.22
CA ASP A 98 -9.85 -18.65 -11.38
C ASP A 98 -9.36 -19.14 -10.01
N PHE A 99 -10.06 -20.15 -9.48
CA PHE A 99 -9.76 -20.74 -8.18
C PHE A 99 -8.33 -21.29 -8.07
N LEU A 100 -7.81 -21.89 -9.14
CA LEU A 100 -6.44 -22.43 -9.13
C LEU A 100 -5.44 -21.28 -9.04
N TYR A 101 -5.62 -20.26 -9.89
CA TYR A 101 -4.78 -19.08 -9.87
C TYR A 101 -4.83 -18.36 -8.51
N GLN A 102 -6.03 -18.14 -7.97
CA GLN A 102 -6.22 -17.55 -6.63
C GLN A 102 -5.49 -18.34 -5.55
N THR A 103 -5.65 -19.67 -5.55
CA THR A 103 -4.99 -20.55 -4.59
C THR A 103 -3.47 -20.47 -4.71
N MET A 104 -2.93 -20.45 -5.93
CA MET A 104 -1.49 -20.32 -6.17
C MET A 104 -0.94 -18.97 -5.69
N VAL A 105 -1.64 -17.87 -5.94
CA VAL A 105 -1.24 -16.53 -5.46
C VAL A 105 -1.24 -16.48 -3.93
N LEU A 106 -2.30 -16.96 -3.28
CA LEU A 106 -2.40 -16.98 -1.83
C LEU A 106 -1.31 -17.85 -1.18
N LEU A 107 -1.00 -19.00 -1.79
CA LEU A 107 0.10 -19.85 -1.34
C LEU A 107 1.45 -19.14 -1.47
N ALA A 108 1.73 -18.52 -2.63
CA ALA A 108 2.96 -17.77 -2.86
C ALA A 108 3.13 -16.65 -1.81
N CYS A 109 2.08 -15.85 -1.56
CA CYS A 109 2.10 -14.80 -0.55
C CYS A 109 2.31 -15.32 0.88
N SER A 110 1.85 -16.54 1.19
CA SER A 110 2.01 -17.14 2.53
C SER A 110 3.44 -17.65 2.80
N THR A 111 4.19 -17.99 1.75
CA THR A 111 5.58 -18.44 1.87
C THR A 111 6.57 -17.31 2.13
N GLU A 112 6.15 -16.05 1.91
CA GLU A 112 6.93 -14.88 2.29
C GLU A 112 6.86 -14.68 3.81
N LYS A 113 7.82 -15.28 4.53
CA LYS A 113 8.01 -14.99 5.96
C LYS A 113 8.17 -13.48 6.15
N PRO A 114 7.52 -12.86 7.16
CA PRO A 114 7.73 -11.45 7.43
C PRO A 114 9.20 -11.25 7.77
N VAL A 115 9.92 -10.49 6.94
CA VAL A 115 11.27 -10.03 7.27
C VAL A 115 11.12 -9.19 8.54
N THR A 116 11.50 -9.78 9.66
CA THR A 116 11.61 -9.12 10.96
C THR A 116 12.66 -8.02 10.83
N ALA A 117 12.20 -6.81 10.49
CA ALA A 117 13.01 -5.60 10.61
C ALA A 117 13.13 -5.22 12.10
N GLN A 118 13.84 -6.04 12.88
CA GLN A 118 14.46 -5.59 14.12
C GLN A 118 15.66 -4.71 13.75
N LYS A 119 15.44 -3.40 13.74
CA LYS A 119 16.47 -2.43 14.13
C LYS A 119 15.86 -1.50 15.16
N ARG A 120 15.79 -1.97 16.41
CA ARG A 120 15.83 -1.06 17.56
C ARG A 120 17.15 -0.32 17.47
N LYS A 121 17.15 0.92 16.97
CA LYS A 121 18.29 1.81 17.19
C LYS A 121 18.32 2.11 18.68
N ALA A 122 19.38 1.64 19.32
CA ALA A 122 19.71 1.98 20.69
C ALA A 122 19.77 3.51 20.85
N ALA A 123 19.28 3.97 21.99
CA ALA A 123 19.22 5.37 22.35
C ALA A 123 20.58 6.06 22.32
N THR A 124 20.58 7.36 21.99
CA THR A 124 21.60 8.28 22.48
C THR A 124 20.88 9.53 22.96
N HIS A 125 20.37 9.46 24.20
CA HIS A 125 19.98 10.65 24.94
C HIS A 125 21.24 11.48 25.17
N LYS A 126 21.44 12.55 24.39
CA LYS A 126 22.36 13.62 24.78
C LYS A 126 21.72 14.37 25.95
N LYS A 127 22.16 14.02 27.16
CA LYS A 127 21.92 14.78 28.40
C LYS A 127 22.63 16.13 28.24
N GLN A 128 21.88 17.19 27.94
CA GLN A 128 22.42 18.55 27.95
C GLN A 128 22.55 18.99 29.42
N VAL A 129 23.78 19.06 29.89
CA VAL A 129 24.15 19.47 31.25
C VAL A 129 23.87 20.97 31.39
N LYS A 130 23.09 21.31 32.41
CA LYS A 130 22.73 22.67 32.84
C LYS A 130 23.72 23.08 33.94
N SER A 131 24.33 24.26 33.83
CA SER A 131 25.13 24.88 34.91
C SER A 131 25.42 26.35 34.56
N PRO A 132 25.74 27.23 35.54
CA PRO A 132 24.85 27.75 36.57
C PRO A 132 24.71 29.30 36.51
N SER A 133 23.70 29.81 37.21
CA SER A 133 23.33 31.22 37.38
C SER A 133 24.27 32.06 38.27
N ARG A 134 24.44 33.37 37.96
CA ARG A 134 24.39 34.53 38.90
C ARG A 134 24.87 35.86 38.25
N PRO A 135 24.64 37.06 38.84
CA PRO A 135 23.38 37.72 39.19
C PRO A 135 23.24 39.12 38.52
N THR A 136 22.05 39.70 38.63
CA THR A 136 21.64 41.07 38.21
C THR A 136 22.38 42.20 38.95
N PRO A 137 22.35 43.44 38.43
CA PRO A 137 21.52 44.44 39.11
C PRO A 137 20.65 45.29 38.18
N ALA A 138 19.60 45.84 38.78
CA ALA A 138 18.43 46.49 38.20
C ALA A 138 18.66 47.93 37.75
N VAL A 139 17.89 48.38 36.75
CA VAL A 139 17.37 49.77 36.65
C VAL A 139 15.97 49.71 36.03
N GLN A 140 15.08 50.58 36.53
CA GLN A 140 13.62 50.61 36.41
C GLN A 140 13.09 51.71 35.45
N TYR A 141 12.05 51.34 34.66
CA TYR A 141 10.87 52.11 34.15
C TYR A 141 11.02 53.35 33.22
N PRO A 142 9.95 53.86 32.53
CA PRO A 142 8.59 53.33 32.21
C PRO A 142 8.05 53.54 30.75
N LEU A 143 6.88 52.91 30.47
CA LEU A 143 5.74 53.28 29.59
C LEU A 143 5.92 53.98 28.22
N HIS A 144 5.44 53.36 27.13
CA HIS A 144 4.24 53.85 26.42
C HIS A 144 3.66 52.86 25.38
N SER A 145 2.33 52.91 25.31
CA SER A 145 1.36 52.41 24.33
C SER A 145 1.78 52.37 22.85
N ILE A 146 1.23 51.43 22.06
CA ILE A 146 0.23 51.69 21.00
C ILE A 146 -0.15 50.38 20.27
N GLN A 147 -1.45 50.10 20.34
CA GLN A 147 -2.35 49.42 19.39
C GLN A 147 -1.85 49.26 17.93
N GLN A 148 -2.05 48.10 17.29
CA GLN A 148 -3.15 47.87 16.32
C GLN A 148 -3.02 46.53 15.57
N MET A 149 -4.17 45.86 15.44
CA MET A 149 -4.43 44.75 14.52
C MET A 149 -4.55 45.25 13.08
N SER A 150 -4.10 44.45 12.11
CA SER A 150 -4.92 43.95 11.00
C SER A 150 -4.09 43.12 10.01
N LEU A 151 -4.59 41.94 9.68
CA LEU A 151 -4.28 41.28 8.41
C LEU A 151 -5.59 41.24 7.64
N ILE A 152 -5.57 41.89 6.47
CA ILE A 152 -6.64 41.88 5.47
C ILE A 152 -6.43 40.66 4.57
N PHE A 153 -7.58 40.15 4.09
CA PHE A 153 -7.83 39.02 3.20
C PHE A 153 -6.84 38.79 2.06
#